data_AF-A0A4V3B3F3-F1
#
_entry.id   AF-A0A4V3B3F3-F1
#
_cell.length_a   1.000
_cell.length_b   1.000
_cell.length_c   1.000
_cell.angle_alpha   90.00
_cell.angle_beta   90.00
_cell.angle_gamma   90.00
#
_symmetry.space_group_name_H-M   'P 1'
#
loop_
_entity.id
_entity.type
_entity.pdbx_description
1 polymer ?
#
loop_
_entity_poly.entity_id
_entity_poly.type
_entity_poly.pdbx_seq_one_letter_code
_entity_poly.pdbx_strand_id
1 'polypeptide(L)'
;YYLVWSAVGGVAQGGGFTTIFSIVARIVRTDAEAAATSARIQGAGYLAATIGPPLIGGLNTGTGGWTVPLLAVLAATVLFLAGGLLAVAETHRRR
;
A
#
# COMPACT_ATOMS: atom_id res chain seq x y z
N TYR A 1 -9.03 -10.13 20.22
CA TYR A 1 -9.41 -9.38 19.00
C TYR A 1 -8.37 -9.46 17.87
N TYR A 2 -7.22 -10.12 18.07
CA TYR A 2 -6.17 -10.26 17.04
C TYR A 2 -6.70 -10.70 15.67
N LEU A 3 -7.53 -11.76 15.63
CA LEU A 3 -8.09 -12.30 14.39
C LEU A 3 -8.91 -11.27 13.59
N VAL A 4 -9.64 -10.39 14.28
CA VAL A 4 -10.46 -9.36 13.61
C VAL A 4 -9.55 -8.36 12.90
N TRP A 5 -8.53 -7.83 13.58
CA TRP A 5 -7.62 -6.88 12.96
C TRP A 5 -6.75 -7.52 11.88
N SER A 6 -6.31 -8.76 12.06
CA SER A 6 -5.60 -9.52 11.02
C SER A 6 -6.46 -9.74 9.79
N ALA A 7 -7.74 -10.09 9.96
CA ALA A 7 -8.67 -10.28 8.85
C ALA A 7 -8.96 -8.95 8.12
N VAL A 8 -9.25 -7.88 8.86
CA VAL A 8 -9.49 -6.54 8.29
C VAL A 8 -8.26 -6.05 7.53
N GLY A 9 -7.07 -6.15 8.12
CA GLY A 9 -5.82 -5.78 7.46
C GLY A 9 -5.54 -6.62 6.21
N GLY A 10 -5.80 -7.93 6.27
CA GLY A 10 -5.65 -8.84 5.14
C GLY A 10 -6.58 -8.49 3.97
N VAL A 11 -7.86 -8.25 4.26
CA VAL A 11 -8.85 -7.83 3.25
C VAL A 11 -8.47 -6.48 2.64
N ALA A 12 -8.05 -5.51 3.47
CA ALA A 12 -7.64 -4.20 3.00
C ALA A 12 -6.42 -4.28 2.06
N GLN A 13 -5.39 -5.06 2.43
CA GLN A 13 -4.21 -5.24 1.57
C GLN A 13 -4.54 -6.01 0.29
N GLY A 14 -5.33 -7.09 0.37
CA GLY A 14 -5.76 -7.85 -0.79
C GLY A 14 -6.55 -6.99 -1.78
N GLY A 15 -7.55 -6.25 -1.29
CA GLY A 15 -8.36 -5.34 -2.11
C GLY A 15 -7.54 -4.20 -2.74
N GLY A 16 -6.59 -3.65 -1.98
CA GLY A 16 -5.66 -2.64 -2.48
C GLY A 16 -4.78 -3.17 -3.62
N PHE A 17 -4.20 -4.36 -3.45
CA PHE A 17 -3.40 -5.02 -4.47
C PHE A 17 -4.23 -5.29 -5.74
N THR A 18 -5.41 -5.89 -5.60
CA THR A 18 -6.33 -6.14 -6.71
C THR A 18 -6.70 -4.86 -7.46
N THR A 19 -6.97 -3.77 -6.76
CA THR A 19 -7.31 -2.48 -7.37
C THR A 19 -6.16 -1.93 -8.20
N ILE A 20 -4.94 -1.93 -7.65
CA ILE A 20 -3.75 -1.41 -8.33
C ILE A 20 -3.51 -2.19 -9.64
N PHE A 21 -3.52 -3.52 -9.61
CA PHE A 21 -3.26 -4.31 -10.82
C PHE A 21 -4.41 -4.27 -11.82
N SER A 22 -5.65 -4.10 -11.37
CA SER A 22 -6.78 -3.83 -12.26
C SER A 22 -6.63 -2.50 -13.00
N ILE A 23 -6.06 -1.48 -12.35
CA ILE A 23 -5.70 -0.21 -12.99
C ILE A 23 -4.56 -0.40 -13.98
N VAL A 24 -3.48 -1.07 -13.59
CA VAL A 24 -2.33 -1.34 -14.48
C VAL A 24 -2.79 -2.02 -15.77
N ALA A 25 -3.59 -3.08 -15.67
CA ALA A 25 -4.14 -3.80 -16.81
C ALA A 25 -5.02 -2.93 -17.73
N ARG A 26 -5.57 -1.82 -17.24
CA ARG A 26 -6.39 -0.88 -18.02
C ARG A 26 -5.57 0.20 -18.72
N ILE A 27 -4.36 0.52 -18.24
CA ILE A 27 -3.57 1.66 -18.74
C ILE A 27 -2.40 1.25 -19.65
N VAL A 28 -1.94 0.00 -19.55
CA VAL A 28 -0.85 -0.54 -20.39
C VAL A 28 -1.41 -1.16 -21.67
N ARG A 29 -0.59 -1.25 -22.73
CA ARG A 29 -1.01 -1.73 -24.06
C ARG A 29 -0.52 -3.14 -24.38
N THR A 30 0.49 -3.63 -23.65
CA THR A 30 1.11 -4.94 -23.88
C THR A 30 1.41 -5.67 -22.57
N ASP A 31 1.52 -6.99 -22.63
CA ASP A 31 1.86 -7.82 -21.47
C ASP A 31 3.27 -7.51 -20.92
N ALA A 32 4.21 -7.18 -21.80
CA ALA A 32 5.56 -6.78 -21.41
C ALA A 32 5.56 -5.47 -20.60
N GLU A 33 4.76 -4.48 -21.01
CA GLU A 33 4.57 -3.25 -20.25
C GLU A 33 3.87 -3.50 -18.91
N ALA A 34 2.87 -4.39 -18.89
CA ALA A 34 2.19 -4.79 -17.66
C ALA A 34 3.17 -5.41 -16.65
N ALA A 35 4.01 -6.35 -17.11
CA ALA A 35 5.02 -7.00 -16.27
C ALA A 35 6.06 -5.99 -15.74
N ALA A 36 6.59 -5.13 -16.62
CA ALA A 36 7.58 -4.12 -16.22
C ALA A 36 7.00 -3.10 -15.23
N THR A 37 5.76 -2.65 -15.45
CA THR A 37 5.06 -1.73 -14.54
C THR A 37 4.79 -2.39 -13.19
N SER A 38 4.35 -3.65 -13.22
CA SER A 38 4.11 -4.45 -12.02
C SER A 38 5.39 -4.65 -11.20
N ALA A 39 6.52 -4.91 -11.86
CA ALA A 39 7.81 -5.06 -11.20
C ALA A 39 8.27 -3.77 -10.51
N ARG A 40 8.05 -2.60 -11.14
CA ARG A 40 8.38 -1.30 -10.51
C ARG A 40 7.53 -1.02 -9.28
N ILE A 41 6.20 -1.24 -9.38
CA ILE A 41 5.26 -1.04 -8.27
C ILE A 41 5.62 -1.96 -7.10
N GLN A 42 5.82 -3.25 -7.37
CA GLN A 42 6.17 -4.22 -6.34
C GLN A 42 7.55 -3.97 -5.76
N GLY A 43 8.54 -3.64 -6.59
CA GLY A 43 9.88 -3.29 -6.14
C GLY A 43 9.85 -2.13 -5.14
N ALA A 44 9.13 -1.05 -5.46
CA ALA A 44 8.92 0.06 -4.53
C ALA A 44 8.19 -0.37 -3.25
N GLY A 45 7.13 -1.18 -3.38
CA GLY A 45 6.39 -1.73 -2.25
C GLY A 45 7.26 -2.59 -1.31
N TYR A 46 8.12 -3.43 -1.87
CA TYR A 46 9.02 -4.29 -1.09
C TYR A 46 10.17 -3.51 -0.44
N LEU A 47 10.66 -2.44 -1.07
CA LEU A 47 11.60 -1.52 -0.41
C LEU A 47 10.94 -0.87 0.81
N ALA A 48 9.70 -0.38 0.66
CA ALA A 48 8.94 0.17 1.79
C ALA A 48 8.68 -0.88 2.87
N ALA A 49 8.33 -2.12 2.49
CA ALA A 49 8.11 -3.22 3.41
C ALA A 49 9.39 -3.62 4.18
N THR A 50 10.55 -3.48 3.56
CA THR A 50 11.85 -3.71 4.21
C THR A 50 12.14 -2.63 5.27
N ILE A 51 11.83 -1.37 4.96
CA ILE A 51 12.11 -0.23 5.84
C ILE A 51 11.09 -0.11 6.98
N GLY A 52 9.84 -0.55 6.75
CA GLY A 52 8.73 -0.42 7.68
C GLY A 52 9.00 -0.97 9.08
N PRO A 53 9.32 -2.27 9.25
CA PRO A 53 9.49 -2.87 10.57
C PRO A 53 10.62 -2.23 11.41
N PRO A 54 11.83 -1.97 10.86
CA PRO A 54 12.86 -1.24 11.60
C PRO A 54 12.43 0.17 12.01
N LEU A 55 11.73 0.90 11.14
CA LEU A 55 11.22 2.24 11.45
C LEU A 55 10.20 2.20 12.61
N ILE A 56 9.20 1.33 12.52
CA ILE A 56 8.17 1.16 13.55
C ILE A 56 8.79 0.71 14.88
N GLY A 57 9.74 -0.23 14.83
CA GLY A 57 10.49 -0.69 16.00
C GLY A 57 11.32 0.43 16.64
N GLY A 58 12.03 1.22 15.83
CA GLY A 58 12.80 2.38 16.29
C GLY A 58 11.92 3.45 16.95
N LEU A 59 10.76 3.75 16.35
CA LEU A 59 9.77 4.66 16.94
C LEU A 59 9.24 4.14 18.28
N ASN A 60 8.97 2.84 18.38
CA ASN A 60 8.49 2.26 19.63
C ASN A 60 9.54 2.37 20.74
N THR A 61 10.78 1.96 20.46
CA THR A 61 11.89 2.03 21.42
C THR A 61 12.22 3.47 21.81
N GLY A 62 12.23 4.41 20.85
CA GLY A 62 12.58 5.80 21.10
C GLY A 62 11.50 6.60 21.84
N THR A 63 10.22 6.20 21.74
CA THR A 63 9.10 6.89 22.38
C THR A 63 8.57 6.17 23.63
N GLY A 64 9.03 4.94 23.88
CA GLY A 64 8.62 4.12 25.03
C GLY A 64 7.17 3.62 24.94
N GLY A 65 6.53 3.68 23.77
CA GLY A 65 5.12 3.34 23.63
C GLY A 65 4.65 3.09 22.20
N TRP A 66 3.39 2.67 22.06
CA TRP A 66 2.80 2.30 20.77
C TRP A 66 2.07 3.45 20.06
N THR A 67 1.80 4.56 20.75
CA THR A 67 1.03 5.68 20.19
C THR A 67 1.67 6.23 18.92
N VAL A 68 2.96 6.60 18.96
CA VAL A 68 3.67 7.16 17.80
C VAL A 68 3.82 6.14 16.66
N PRO A 69 4.24 4.87 16.91
CA PRO A 69 4.20 3.81 15.90
C PRO A 69 2.84 3.63 15.21
N LEU A 70 1.75 3.61 15.97
CA LEU A 70 0.39 3.44 15.42
C LEU A 70 -0.05 4.65 14.61
N LEU A 71 0.31 5.88 15.01
CA LEU A 71 0.08 7.08 14.22
C LEU A 71 0.84 7.05 12.88
N ALA A 72 2.07 6.52 12.87
CA ALA A 72 2.83 6.34 11.63
C ALA A 72 2.16 5.32 10.69
N VAL A 73 1.69 4.18 11.22
CA VAL A 73 0.93 3.18 10.45
C VAL A 73 -0.39 3.76 9.92
N LEU A 74 -1.10 4.54 10.74
CA LEU A 74 -2.32 5.22 10.34
C LEU A 74 -2.05 6.22 9.20
N ALA A 75 -1.00 7.04 9.32
CA ALA A 75 -0.60 7.98 8.28
C ALA A 75 -0.28 7.26 6.96
N ALA A 76 0.49 6.17 7.01
CA ALA A 76 0.79 5.35 5.83
C ALA A 76 -0.49 4.77 5.19
N THR A 77 -1.44 4.31 6.01
CA THR A 77 -2.73 3.79 5.54
C THR A 77 -3.58 4.88 4.87
N VAL A 78 -3.61 6.09 5.44
CA VAL A 78 -4.32 7.25 4.86
C VAL A 78 -3.69 7.66 3.54
N LEU A 79 -2.36 7.70 3.44
CA LEU A 79 -1.65 8.00 2.20
C LEU A 79 -1.94 6.94 1.13
N PHE A 80 -1.94 5.66 1.49
CA PHE A 80 -2.32 4.58 0.59
C PHE A 80 -3.75 4.74 0.07
N LEU A 81 -4.71 5.02 0.96
CA LEU A 81 -6.11 5.25 0.58
C LEU A 81 -6.25 6.46 -0.35
N ALA A 82 -5.65 7.60 0.00
CA ALA A 82 -5.70 8.80 -0.80
C ALA A 82 -5.09 8.59 -2.20
N GLY A 83 -3.91 7.96 -2.26
CA GLY A 83 -3.27 7.62 -3.53
C GLY A 83 -4.10 6.65 -4.38
N GLY A 84 -4.71 5.64 -3.76
CA GLY A 84 -5.62 4.71 -4.43
C GLY A 84 -6.85 5.42 -5.01
N LEU A 85 -7.51 6.29 -4.24
CA LEU A 85 -8.66 7.06 -4.70
C LEU A 85 -8.30 8.02 -5.85
N LEU A 86 -7.14 8.68 -5.77
CA LEU A 86 -6.65 9.54 -6.85
C LEU A 86 -6.35 8.74 -8.12
N ALA A 87 -5.71 7.57 -7.99
CA ALA A 87 -5.43 6.70 -9.13
C ALA A 87 -6.74 6.23 -9.80
N VAL A 88 -7.74 5.84 -9.01
CA VAL A 88 -9.07 5.49 -9.52
C VAL A 88 -9.71 6.69 -10.24
N ALA A 89 -9.75 7.85 -9.60
CA ALA A 89 -10.35 9.05 -10.19
C ALA A 89 -9.71 9.45 -11.53
N GLU A 90 -8.39 9.39 -11.62
CA GLU A 90 -7.66 9.71 -12.85
C GLU A 90 -7.92 8.69 -13.97
N THR A 91 -8.03 7.40 -13.64
CA THR A 91 -8.40 6.38 -14.64
C THR A 91 -9.81 6.54 -15.18
N HIS A 92 -10.74 7.09 -14.39
CA HIS A 92 -12.08 7.44 -14.86
C HIS A 92 -12.10 8.69 -15.75
N ARG A 93 -11.25 9.68 -15.48
CA ARG A 93 -11.19 10.94 -16.26
C ARG A 93 -10.58 10.75 -17.65
N ARG A 94 -9.71 9.76 -17.83
CA ARG A 94 -9.04 9.45 -19.11
C ARG A 94 -9.88 8.60 -20.08
N ARG A 95 -11.10 8.23 -19.69
CA ARG A 95 -12.09 7.58 -20.55
C ARG A 95 -13.04 8.61 -21.12
#